data_AF-J9TZQ9-F1
#
_entry.id   AF-J9TZQ9-F1
#
_cell.length_a   1.000
_cell.length_b   1.000
_cell.length_c   1.000
_cell.angle_alpha   90.00
_cell.angle_beta   90.00
_cell.angle_gamma   90.00
#
_symmetry.space_group_name_H-M   'P 1'
#
loop_
_entity.id
_entity.type
_entity.pdbx_description
1 polymer ?
#
loop_
_entity_poly.entity_id
_entity_poly.type
_entity_poly.pdbx_seq_one_letter_code
_entity_poly.pdbx_strand_id
1 'polypeptide(L)'
;MSPKKTTQTASQENTISTLEKRLMHVEHTVGINEDGTKNGNGLIHKIEEVKEQIKNLSDDIKSYDTYLDNLSEDIIKIDFRLERLETQIKDFLDELKEIKKSLEGNININTLSNIRKAIVGIAAVLTGLGTIIGFIIHFAK
;
A
#
# COMPACT_ATOMS: atom_id res chain seq x y z
N MET A 1 -70.27 -5.99 47.10
CA MET A 1 -69.54 -4.94 46.35
C MET A 1 -68.18 -5.49 45.99
N SER A 2 -67.89 -5.63 44.69
CA SER A 2 -66.69 -6.30 44.17
C SER A 2 -65.50 -5.32 44.08
N PRO A 3 -64.41 -5.50 44.85
CA PRO A 3 -63.19 -4.70 44.72
C PRO A 3 -62.31 -5.14 43.52
N LYS A 4 -62.67 -6.25 42.87
CA LYS A 4 -61.84 -6.93 41.85
C LYS A 4 -61.57 -6.08 40.60
N LYS A 5 -62.47 -5.16 40.23
CA LYS A 5 -62.38 -4.41 38.97
C LYS A 5 -61.40 -3.23 39.07
N THR A 6 -61.33 -2.57 40.22
CA THR A 6 -60.50 -1.39 40.48
C THR A 6 -59.03 -1.74 40.74
N THR A 7 -58.75 -2.90 41.34
CA THR A 7 -57.37 -3.38 41.53
C THR A 7 -56.74 -3.87 40.22
N GLN A 8 -57.55 -4.40 39.31
CA GLN A 8 -57.08 -4.92 38.03
C GLN A 8 -56.69 -3.80 37.06
N THR A 9 -57.40 -2.67 37.05
CA THR A 9 -57.05 -1.47 36.25
C THR A 9 -55.76 -0.80 36.74
N ALA A 10 -55.56 -0.65 38.06
CA ALA A 10 -54.34 -0.08 38.61
C ALA A 10 -53.08 -0.95 38.34
N SER A 11 -53.24 -2.28 38.27
CA SER A 11 -52.15 -3.20 37.90
C SER A 11 -51.78 -3.08 36.41
N GLN A 12 -52.77 -2.84 35.55
CA GLN A 12 -52.55 -2.64 34.11
C GLN A 12 -51.83 -1.32 33.82
N GLU A 13 -52.24 -0.22 34.46
CA GLU A 13 -51.59 1.09 34.33
C GLU A 13 -50.11 1.06 34.74
N ASN A 14 -49.78 0.38 35.84
CA ASN A 14 -48.39 0.19 36.25
C ASN A 14 -47.56 -0.62 35.23
N THR A 15 -48.18 -1.61 34.60
CA THR A 15 -47.52 -2.45 33.58
C THR A 15 -47.25 -1.63 32.33
N ILE A 16 -48.21 -0.83 31.88
CA ILE A 16 -48.08 0.07 30.72
C ILE A 16 -46.97 1.09 30.96
N SER A 17 -46.98 1.78 32.10
CA SER A 17 -45.93 2.75 32.44
C SER A 17 -44.52 2.13 32.48
N THR A 18 -44.42 0.88 32.97
CA THR A 18 -43.15 0.15 32.97
C THR A 18 -42.70 -0.18 31.54
N LEU A 19 -43.62 -0.57 30.66
CA LEU A 19 -43.32 -0.88 29.27
C LEU A 19 -42.91 0.37 28.49
N GLU A 20 -43.57 1.50 28.68
CA GLU A 20 -43.23 2.78 28.05
C GLU A 20 -41.81 3.22 28.39
N LYS A 21 -41.42 3.14 29.67
CA LYS A 21 -40.04 3.45 30.10
C LYS A 21 -39.01 2.53 29.47
N ARG A 22 -39.32 1.24 29.37
CA ARG A 22 -38.44 0.26 28.72
C ARG A 22 -38.33 0.53 27.22
N LEU A 23 -39.42 0.91 26.57
CA LEU A 23 -39.46 1.24 25.15
C LEU A 23 -38.59 2.48 24.87
N MET A 24 -38.77 3.57 25.63
CA MET A 24 -37.94 4.77 25.49
C MET A 24 -36.45 4.48 25.67
N HIS A 25 -36.08 3.62 26.62
CA HIS A 25 -34.68 3.23 26.80
C HIS A 25 -34.13 2.43 25.61
N VAL A 26 -34.94 1.53 25.05
CA VAL A 26 -34.58 0.77 23.84
C VAL A 26 -34.43 1.71 22.64
N GLU A 27 -35.38 2.62 22.43
CA GLU A 27 -35.33 3.60 21.32
C GLU A 27 -34.07 4.46 21.42
N HIS A 28 -33.78 5.00 22.61
CA HIS A 28 -32.57 5.79 22.84
C HIS A 28 -31.29 4.96 22.60
N THR A 29 -31.26 3.70 23.04
CA THR A 29 -30.11 2.80 22.81
C THR A 29 -29.91 2.48 21.32
N VAL A 30 -31.00 2.21 20.61
CA VAL A 30 -30.97 1.98 19.15
C VAL A 30 -30.52 3.23 18.42
N GLY A 31 -30.88 4.40 18.94
CA GLY A 31 -30.41 5.69 18.46
C GLY A 31 -31.52 6.61 17.97
N ILE A 32 -32.72 6.47 18.54
CA ILE A 32 -33.94 7.18 18.17
C ILE A 32 -34.41 8.00 19.38
N ASN A 33 -34.71 9.28 19.15
CA ASN A 33 -35.35 10.17 20.10
C ASN A 33 -36.86 9.91 20.18
N GLU A 34 -37.54 10.44 21.20
CA GLU A 34 -39.00 10.32 21.36
C GLU A 34 -39.79 10.91 20.17
N ASP A 35 -39.22 11.88 19.45
CA ASP A 35 -39.80 12.47 18.24
C ASP A 35 -39.54 11.66 16.96
N GLY A 36 -38.87 10.51 17.08
CA GLY A 36 -38.52 9.63 15.97
C GLY A 36 -37.25 10.02 15.20
N THR A 37 -36.55 11.10 15.57
CA THR A 37 -35.29 11.47 14.90
C THR A 37 -34.11 10.66 15.42
N LYS A 38 -33.02 10.60 14.65
CA LYS A 38 -31.77 10.00 15.15
C LYS A 38 -31.18 10.85 16.28
N ASN A 39 -30.69 10.20 17.33
CA ASN A 39 -30.12 10.86 18.51
C ASN A 39 -28.59 11.05 18.44
N GLY A 40 -27.94 10.54 17.38
CA GLY A 40 -26.51 10.73 17.13
C GLY A 40 -25.56 10.01 18.07
N ASN A 41 -26.05 9.17 19.00
CA ASN A 41 -25.20 8.47 19.96
C ASN A 41 -25.59 7.00 20.20
N GLY A 42 -26.71 6.54 19.64
CA GLY A 42 -27.11 5.13 19.68
C GLY A 42 -26.46 4.24 18.63
N LEU A 43 -26.90 2.98 18.58
CA LEU A 43 -26.33 1.93 17.73
C LEU A 43 -26.33 2.29 16.24
N ILE A 44 -27.36 2.97 15.73
CA ILE A 44 -27.42 3.42 14.33
C ILE A 44 -26.21 4.29 13.98
N HIS A 45 -25.88 5.26 14.84
CA HIS A 45 -24.76 6.17 14.58
C HIS A 45 -23.43 5.43 14.60
N LYS A 46 -23.22 4.53 15.58
CA LYS A 46 -22.01 3.71 15.66
C LYS A 46 -21.82 2.82 14.43
N ILE A 47 -22.90 2.25 13.91
CA ILE A 47 -22.87 1.45 12.68
C ILE A 47 -22.47 2.31 11.48
N GLU A 48 -22.98 3.54 11.39
CA GLU A 48 -22.60 4.50 10.34
C GLU A 48 -21.11 4.87 10.41
N GLU A 49 -20.60 5.16 11.61
CA GLU A 49 -19.17 5.43 11.82
C GLU A 49 -18.28 4.24 11.42
N VAL A 50 -18.64 3.03 11.86
CA VAL A 50 -17.91 1.81 11.50
C VAL A 50 -17.95 1.57 9.99
N LYS A 51 -19.10 1.82 9.34
CA LYS A 51 -19.23 1.70 7.89
C LYS A 51 -18.29 2.65 7.15
N GLU A 52 -18.18 3.90 7.60
CA GLU A 52 -17.26 4.86 6.99
C GLU A 52 -15.80 4.47 7.23
N GLN A 53 -15.45 4.01 8.44
CA GLN A 53 -14.10 3.49 8.73
C GLN A 53 -13.74 2.30 7.84
N ILE A 54 -14.66 1.36 7.64
CA ILE A 54 -14.47 0.21 6.74
C ILE A 54 -14.26 0.69 5.30
N LYS A 55 -15.03 1.68 4.85
CA LYS A 55 -14.88 2.25 3.51
C LYS A 55 -13.52 2.89 3.33
N ASN A 56 -13.08 3.72 4.28
CA ASN A 56 -11.76 4.36 4.25
C ASN A 56 -10.64 3.32 4.25
N LEU A 57 -10.72 2.29 5.10
CA LEU A 57 -9.76 1.20 5.11
C LEU A 57 -9.74 0.44 3.78
N SER A 58 -10.90 0.22 3.15
CA SER A 58 -10.98 -0.41 1.84
C SER A 58 -10.31 0.43 0.75
N ASP A 59 -10.38 1.75 0.83
CA ASP A 59 -9.75 2.65 -0.14
C ASP A 59 -8.24 2.72 0.10
N ASP A 60 -7.78 2.72 1.35
CA ASP A 60 -6.37 2.60 1.72
C ASP A 60 -5.76 1.29 1.16
N ILE A 61 -6.46 0.16 1.32
CA ILE A 61 -6.01 -1.15 0.79
C ILE A 61 -5.81 -1.09 -0.72
N LYS A 62 -6.74 -0.49 -1.48
CA LYS A 62 -6.59 -0.34 -2.95
C LYS A 62 -5.39 0.53 -3.32
N SER A 63 -5.14 1.58 -2.54
CA SER A 63 -3.98 2.43 -2.73
C SER A 63 -2.68 1.66 -2.52
N TYR A 64 -2.61 0.82 -1.47
CA TYR A 64 -1.46 -0.05 -1.23
C TYR A 64 -1.28 -1.11 -2.32
N ASP A 65 -2.36 -1.69 -2.83
CA ASP A 65 -2.31 -2.66 -3.93
C ASP A 65 -1.67 -2.04 -5.18
N THR A 66 -2.12 -0.83 -5.56
CA THR A 66 -1.53 -0.06 -6.66
C THR A 66 -0.05 0.25 -6.42
N TYR A 67 0.31 0.60 -5.19
CA TYR A 67 1.71 0.85 -4.82
C TYR A 67 2.58 -0.41 -4.97
N LEU A 68 2.07 -1.57 -4.55
CA LEU A 68 2.79 -2.85 -4.66
C LEU A 68 2.96 -3.28 -6.12
N ASP A 69 1.95 -3.06 -6.97
CA ASP A 69 2.06 -3.32 -8.41
C ASP A 69 3.18 -2.48 -9.04
N ASN A 70 3.22 -1.18 -8.75
CA ASN A 70 4.30 -0.31 -9.23
C ASN A 70 5.68 -0.76 -8.75
N LEU A 71 5.79 -1.17 -7.48
CA LEU A 71 7.05 -1.68 -6.93
C LEU A 71 7.49 -2.97 -7.61
N SER A 72 6.54 -3.85 -7.94
CA SER A 72 6.79 -5.10 -8.67
C SER A 72 7.32 -4.82 -10.08
N GLU A 73 6.69 -3.89 -10.82
CA GLU A 73 7.18 -3.47 -12.14
C GLU A 73 8.61 -2.89 -12.07
N ASP A 74 8.89 -2.12 -11.03
CA ASP A 74 10.18 -1.49 -10.84
C ASP A 74 11.28 -2.50 -10.49
N ILE A 75 10.96 -3.54 -9.72
CA ILE A 75 11.87 -4.68 -9.50
C ILE A 75 12.21 -5.38 -10.82
N ILE A 76 11.21 -5.63 -11.68
CA ILE A 76 11.43 -6.23 -13.01
C ILE A 76 12.36 -5.35 -13.86
N LYS A 77 12.16 -4.03 -13.84
CA LYS A 77 13.04 -3.09 -14.56
C LYS A 77 14.46 -3.10 -14.02
N ILE A 78 14.64 -3.20 -12.70
CA ILE A 78 15.98 -3.33 -12.09
C ILE A 78 16.64 -4.62 -12.56
N ASP A 79 15.93 -5.75 -12.53
CA ASP A 79 16.46 -7.06 -12.90
C ASP A 79 16.99 -7.04 -14.35
N PHE A 80 16.19 -6.53 -15.29
CA PHE A 80 16.62 -6.35 -16.68
C PHE A 80 17.87 -5.45 -16.82
N ARG A 81 17.97 -4.39 -16.00
CA ARG A 81 19.15 -3.50 -16.02
C ARG A 81 20.39 -4.19 -15.47
N LEU A 82 20.22 -5.07 -14.47
CA LEU A 82 21.31 -5.89 -13.93
C LEU A 82 21.80 -6.91 -14.96
N GLU A 83 20.89 -7.64 -15.63
CA GLU A 83 21.27 -8.57 -16.71
C GLU A 83 22.06 -7.88 -17.83
N ARG A 84 21.66 -6.66 -18.20
CA ARG A 84 22.38 -5.86 -19.20
C ARG A 84 23.77 -5.46 -18.70
N LEU A 85 23.90 -5.07 -17.44
CA LEU A 85 25.20 -4.75 -16.84
C LEU A 85 26.12 -5.97 -16.77
N GLU A 86 25.58 -7.14 -16.42
CA GLU A 86 26.37 -8.38 -16.42
C GLU A 86 26.93 -8.71 -17.80
N THR A 87 26.12 -8.52 -18.85
CA THR A 87 26.55 -8.69 -20.23
C THR A 87 27.66 -7.70 -20.59
N GLN A 88 27.46 -6.40 -20.27
CA GLN A 88 28.48 -5.37 -20.52
C GLN A 88 29.79 -5.63 -19.76
N ILE A 89 29.71 -6.16 -18.54
CA ILE A 89 30.90 -6.54 -17.75
C ILE A 89 31.63 -7.71 -18.41
N LYS A 90 30.92 -8.72 -18.92
CA LYS A 90 31.53 -9.84 -19.65
C LYS A 90 32.25 -9.36 -20.91
N ASP A 91 31.58 -8.54 -21.73
CA ASP A 91 32.18 -7.94 -22.93
C ASP A 91 33.44 -7.15 -22.58
N PHE A 92 33.34 -6.33 -21.52
CA PHE A 92 34.49 -5.56 -21.03
C PHE A 92 35.66 -6.44 -20.56
N LEU A 93 35.39 -7.53 -19.86
CA LEU A 93 36.44 -8.48 -19.43
C LEU A 93 37.13 -9.14 -20.63
N ASP A 94 36.40 -9.43 -21.70
CA ASP A 94 36.96 -10.01 -22.91
C ASP A 94 37.80 -8.97 -23.68
N GLU A 95 37.33 -7.73 -23.80
CA GLU A 95 38.13 -6.62 -24.36
C GLU A 95 39.45 -6.41 -23.59
N LEU A 96 39.41 -6.50 -22.25
CA LEU A 96 40.61 -6.41 -21.42
C LEU A 96 41.61 -7.56 -21.68
N LYS A 97 41.12 -8.79 -21.89
CA LYS A 97 41.99 -9.92 -22.26
C LYS A 97 42.67 -9.69 -23.61
N GLU A 98 41.93 -9.17 -24.59
CA GLU A 98 42.48 -8.83 -25.91
C GLU A 98 43.54 -7.74 -25.84
N ILE A 99 43.29 -6.69 -25.03
CA ILE A 99 44.27 -5.63 -24.77
C ILE A 99 45.52 -6.20 -24.11
N LYS A 100 45.38 -7.03 -23.08
CA LYS A 100 46.50 -7.68 -22.41
C LYS A 100 47.37 -8.46 -23.40
N LYS A 101 46.74 -9.28 -24.26
CA LYS A 101 47.44 -10.04 -25.31
C LYS A 101 48.14 -9.10 -26.32
N SER A 102 47.52 -7.97 -26.64
CA SER A 102 48.08 -6.98 -27.58
C SER A 102 49.24 -6.17 -26.97
N LEU A 103 49.28 -6.00 -25.65
CA LEU A 103 50.37 -5.37 -24.89
C LEU A 103 51.55 -6.33 -24.64
N GLU A 104 51.27 -7.62 -24.49
CA GLU A 104 52.32 -8.66 -24.47
C GLU A 104 53.01 -8.82 -25.84
N GLY A 105 52.37 -8.33 -26.92
CA GLY A 105 52.93 -8.20 -28.26
C GLY A 105 53.56 -6.82 -28.55
N ASN A 106 53.87 -6.54 -29.81
CA ASN A 106 54.44 -5.25 -30.22
C ASN A 106 53.32 -4.18 -30.30
N ILE A 107 53.46 -3.06 -29.58
CA ILE A 107 52.43 -1.98 -29.56
C ILE A 107 52.30 -1.38 -30.96
N ASN A 108 51.11 -1.48 -31.55
CA ASN A 108 50.78 -0.86 -32.82
C ASN A 108 49.39 -0.18 -32.77
N ILE A 109 48.95 0.37 -33.91
CA ILE A 109 47.67 1.10 -34.04
C ILE A 109 46.47 0.23 -33.63
N ASN A 110 46.53 -1.09 -33.80
CA ASN A 110 45.47 -2.00 -33.39
C ASN A 110 45.41 -2.13 -31.86
N THR A 111 46.56 -2.15 -31.17
CA THR A 111 46.63 -2.11 -29.70
C THR A 111 45.97 -0.84 -29.15
N LEU A 112 46.24 0.33 -29.77
CA LEU A 112 45.64 1.61 -29.37
C LEU A 112 44.13 1.66 -29.61
N SER A 113 43.66 1.10 -30.74
CA SER A 113 42.24 0.99 -31.06
C SER A 113 41.49 0.11 -30.05
N ASN A 114 42.09 -1.00 -29.61
CA ASN A 114 41.47 -1.88 -28.61
C ASN A 114 41.39 -1.21 -27.24
N ILE A 115 42.45 -0.51 -26.82
CA ILE A 115 42.44 0.28 -25.57
C ILE A 115 41.32 1.33 -25.58
N ARG A 116 41.10 2.02 -26.71
CA ARG A 116 40.00 2.99 -26.83
C ARG A 116 38.62 2.34 -26.64
N LYS A 117 38.39 1.16 -27.21
CA LYS A 117 37.11 0.43 -27.06
C LYS A 117 36.85 0.07 -25.60
N ALA A 118 37.85 -0.48 -24.91
CA ALA A 118 37.74 -0.79 -23.48
C ALA A 118 37.43 0.43 -22.63
N ILE A 119 38.09 1.58 -22.88
CA ILE A 119 37.78 2.82 -22.14
C ILE A 119 36.32 3.25 -22.35
N VAL A 120 35.80 3.12 -23.57
CA VAL A 120 34.38 3.40 -23.88
C VAL A 120 33.46 2.40 -23.17
N GLY A 121 33.83 1.11 -23.13
CA GLY A 121 33.12 0.07 -22.37
C GLY A 121 33.03 0.37 -20.87
N ILE A 122 34.14 0.79 -20.23
CA ILE A 122 34.18 1.21 -18.82
C ILE A 122 33.20 2.35 -18.58
N ALA A 123 33.22 3.38 -19.43
CA ALA A 123 32.35 4.53 -19.28
C ALA A 123 30.86 4.14 -19.36
N ALA A 124 30.51 3.20 -20.25
CA ALA A 124 29.15 2.69 -20.38
C ALA A 124 28.69 1.93 -19.12
N VAL A 125 29.54 1.06 -18.56
CA VAL A 125 29.23 0.32 -17.32
C VAL A 125 29.05 1.26 -16.13
N LEU A 126 29.97 2.23 -15.94
CA LEU A 126 29.89 3.22 -14.86
C LEU A 126 28.61 4.06 -14.95
N THR A 127 28.22 4.45 -16.16
CA THR A 127 26.96 5.18 -16.40
C THR A 127 25.76 4.32 -16.03
N GLY A 128 25.75 3.04 -16.44
CA GLY A 128 24.71 2.09 -16.08
C GLY A 128 24.57 1.92 -14.56
N LEU A 129 25.67 1.72 -13.84
CA LEU A 129 25.69 1.61 -12.38
C LEU A 129 25.17 2.89 -11.70
N GLY A 130 25.61 4.07 -12.15
CA GLY A 130 25.16 5.34 -11.60
C GLY A 130 23.64 5.54 -11.71
N THR A 131 23.05 5.13 -12.85
CA THR A 131 21.59 5.20 -13.01
C THR A 131 20.84 4.24 -12.08
N ILE A 132 21.39 3.07 -11.73
CA ILE A 132 20.74 2.11 -10.82
C ILE A 132 20.81 2.63 -9.40
N ILE A 133 21.98 3.10 -8.97
CA ILE A 133 22.16 3.71 -7.65
C ILE A 133 21.22 4.91 -7.47
N GLY A 134 21.11 5.77 -8.49
CA GLY A 134 20.17 6.90 -8.47
C GLY A 134 18.70 6.47 -8.32
N PHE A 135 18.32 5.38 -8.99
CA PHE A 135 17.00 4.77 -8.84
C PHE A 135 16.78 4.28 -7.40
N ILE A 136 17.70 3.49 -6.84
CA ILE A 136 17.60 2.98 -5.46
C ILE A 136 17.48 4.13 -4.45
N ILE A 137 18.28 5.19 -4.59
CA ILE A 137 18.23 6.36 -3.68
C ILE A 137 16.88 7.10 -3.76
N HIS A 138 16.26 7.17 -4.95
CA HIS A 138 14.96 7.82 -5.11
C HIS A 138 13.85 7.11 -4.32
N PHE A 139 13.89 5.77 -4.25
CA PHE A 139 12.89 4.95 -3.55
C PHE A 139 13.23 4.68 -2.07
N ALA A 140 14.48 4.93 -1.64
CA ALA A 140 14.91 4.78 -0.25
C ALA A 140 14.72 6.04 0.60
N LYS A 141 14.18 7.13 0.02
CA LYS A 141 13.81 8.38 0.71
C LYS A 141 12.32 8.44 0.96
#